data_AF-A0A927QYR4-F1
#
_entry.id   AF-A0A927QYR4-F1
#
_cell.length_a   1.000
_cell.length_b   1.000
_cell.length_c   1.000
_cell.angle_alpha   90.00
_cell.angle_beta   90.00
_cell.angle_gamma   90.00
#
_symmetry.space_group_name_H-M   'P 1'
#
loop_
_entity.id
_entity.type
_entity.pdbx_description
1 polymer ?
#
loop_
_entity_poly.entity_id
_entity_poly.type
_entity_poly.pdbx_seq_one_letter_code
_entity_poly.pdbx_strand_id
1 'polypeptide(L)'
;MRTDQVWEATLPQRCRSCGGLQSCRAWEALVQDRLQWTILGSCPGCGDGEEEFGWDESPPSVRSALIRQCGLFRLRLAPTPELPRVSLMAALRKDGATLADVPALAERLVRTGVTGTEIEMRLLELRLNAVGAQATVTREDGAGVAAVS
;
A
#
# COMPACT_ATOMS: atom_id res chain seq x y z
N MET A 1 -16.87 -9.47 -3.09
CA MET A 1 -15.86 -8.96 -2.15
C MET A 1 -15.06 -10.18 -1.68
N ARG A 2 -13.85 -10.40 -2.22
CA ARG A 2 -13.00 -11.53 -1.80
C ARG A 2 -12.35 -11.12 -0.47
N THR A 3 -12.80 -11.74 0.62
CA THR A 3 -12.41 -11.42 2.01
C THR A 3 -11.41 -12.42 2.58
N ASP A 4 -10.75 -13.21 1.73
CA ASP A 4 -9.92 -14.35 2.12
C ASP A 4 -8.41 -14.12 1.99
N GLN A 5 -7.97 -12.98 1.46
CA GLN A 5 -6.56 -12.70 1.27
C GLN A 5 -6.07 -11.61 2.24
N VAL A 6 -5.39 -12.06 3.30
CA VAL A 6 -4.67 -11.18 4.23
C VAL A 6 -3.26 -10.98 3.67
N TRP A 7 -2.93 -9.73 3.34
CA TRP A 7 -1.62 -9.34 2.84
C TRP A 7 -0.74 -8.94 4.02
N GLU A 8 -0.15 -9.95 4.62
CA GLU A 8 0.75 -9.84 5.76
C GLU A 8 2.18 -10.15 5.32
N ALA A 9 3.12 -9.44 5.92
CA ALA A 9 4.55 -9.61 5.74
C ALA A 9 5.21 -9.85 7.09
N THR A 10 6.36 -10.51 7.08
CA THR A 10 7.21 -10.62 8.25
C THR A 10 8.39 -9.64 8.15
N LEU A 11 8.75 -8.99 9.25
CA LEU A 11 9.93 -8.12 9.32
C LEU A 11 10.70 -8.29 10.64
N PRO A 12 12.04 -8.22 10.59
CA PRO A 12 12.86 -8.27 11.79
C PRO A 12 12.76 -6.96 12.56
N GLN A 13 12.64 -7.04 13.88
CA GLN A 13 12.70 -5.91 14.81
C GLN A 13 13.58 -6.26 16.01
N ARG A 14 14.06 -5.24 16.72
CA ARG A 14 14.67 -5.44 18.04
C ARG A 14 13.61 -5.27 19.12
N CYS A 15 13.57 -6.18 20.07
CA CYS A 15 12.73 -6.06 21.26
C CYS A 15 13.14 -4.80 22.03
N ARG A 16 12.17 -3.94 22.37
CA ARG A 16 12.41 -2.70 23.12
C ARG A 16 12.86 -2.96 24.56
N SER A 17 12.48 -4.11 25.12
CA SER A 17 12.81 -4.52 26.49
C SER A 17 14.22 -5.11 26.61
N CYS A 18 14.53 -6.19 25.88
CA CYS A 18 15.82 -6.90 26.02
C CYS A 18 16.81 -6.69 24.86
N GLY A 19 16.43 -5.98 23.79
CA GLY A 19 17.26 -5.76 22.59
C GLY A 19 17.42 -6.98 21.67
N GLY A 20 16.86 -8.13 22.05
CA GLY A 20 16.87 -9.37 21.27
C GLY A 20 16.17 -9.23 19.92
N LEU A 21 16.63 -10.01 18.94
CA LEU A 21 16.00 -10.03 17.61
C LEU A 21 14.67 -10.78 17.67
N GLN A 22 13.61 -10.16 17.13
CA GLN A 22 12.29 -10.75 17.02
C GLN A 22 11.75 -10.64 15.60
N SER A 23 10.91 -11.60 15.24
CA SER A 23 10.20 -11.65 13.97
C SER A 23 8.79 -11.12 14.19
N CYS A 24 8.49 -9.94 13.65
CA CYS A 24 7.16 -9.34 13.76
C CYS A 24 6.40 -9.55 12.47
N ARG A 25 5.10 -9.80 12.61
CA ARG A 25 4.14 -9.73 11.53
C ARG A 25 3.73 -8.28 11.31
N ALA A 26 3.50 -7.89 10.07
CA ALA A 26 2.97 -6.59 9.74
C ALA A 26 2.04 -6.65 8.54
N TRP A 27 1.00 -5.82 8.57
CA TRP A 27 0.04 -5.74 7.49
C TRP A 27 -0.52 -4.33 7.40
N GLU A 28 -1.22 -4.09 6.29
CA GLU A 28 -2.04 -2.92 6.09
C GLU A 28 -3.50 -3.34 5.96
N ALA A 29 -4.41 -2.45 6.33
CA ALA A 29 -5.84 -2.64 6.19
C ALA A 29 -6.51 -1.33 5.75
N LEU A 30 -7.59 -1.45 4.99
CA LEU A 30 -8.47 -0.32 4.69
C LEU A 30 -9.56 -0.24 5.76
N VAL A 31 -9.52 0.81 6.59
CA VAL A 31 -10.50 1.04 7.66
C VAL A 31 -11.08 2.45 7.50
N GLN A 32 -12.40 2.54 7.27
CA GLN A 32 -13.12 3.82 7.09
C GLN A 32 -12.43 4.77 6.08
N ASP A 33 -12.12 4.26 4.88
CA ASP A 33 -11.48 5.01 3.78
C ASP A 33 -10.09 5.57 4.13
N ARG A 34 -9.39 4.91 5.06
CA ARG A 34 -8.02 5.21 5.45
C ARG A 34 -7.19 3.93 5.51
N LEU A 35 -5.89 4.10 5.29
CA LEU A 35 -4.92 3.04 5.51
C LEU A 35 -4.63 2.99 7.01
N GLN A 36 -4.75 1.80 7.59
CA GLN A 36 -4.19 1.45 8.89
C GLN A 36 -3.03 0.49 8.65
N TRP A 37 -1.91 0.70 9.31
CA TRP A 37 -0.82 -0.26 9.35
C TRP A 37 -0.68 -0.83 10.76
N THR A 38 -0.17 -2.05 10.86
CA THR A 38 0.03 -2.72 12.14
C THR A 38 1.29 -3.58 12.11
N ILE A 39 1.99 -3.65 13.24
CA ILE A 39 3.11 -4.53 13.53
C ILE A 39 2.77 -5.28 14.81
N LEU A 40 2.79 -6.61 14.78
CA LEU A 40 2.61 -7.47 15.95
C LEU A 40 3.74 -8.49 16.08
N GLY A 41 4.24 -8.69 17.29
CA GLY A 41 5.26 -9.69 17.58
C GLY A 41 5.31 -10.08 19.05
N SER A 42 6.10 -11.12 19.33
CA SER A 42 6.48 -11.47 20.70
C SER A 42 7.96 -11.83 20.70
N CYS A 43 8.69 -11.31 21.69
CA CYS A 43 10.11 -11.54 21.81
C CYS A 43 10.36 -12.96 22.37
N PRO A 44 11.06 -13.84 21.63
CA PRO A 44 11.35 -15.18 22.13
C PRO A 44 12.33 -15.19 23.32
N GLY A 45 13.06 -14.09 23.55
CA GLY A 45 14.05 -13.99 24.63
C GLY A 45 13.45 -13.65 26.00
N CYS A 46 12.52 -12.70 26.06
CA CYS A 46 11.92 -12.24 27.33
C CYS A 46 10.39 -12.38 27.39
N GLY A 47 9.74 -12.80 26.31
CA GLY A 47 8.28 -12.94 26.22
C GLY A 47 7.52 -11.62 26.01
N ASP A 48 8.21 -10.48 25.97
CA ASP A 48 7.60 -9.16 25.81
C ASP A 48 6.86 -9.05 24.47
N GLY A 49 5.70 -8.41 24.48
CA GLY A 49 4.85 -8.22 23.30
C GLY A 49 5.21 -6.96 22.54
N GLU A 50 5.17 -7.02 21.21
CA GLU A 50 5.27 -5.86 20.34
C GLU A 50 3.90 -5.61 19.69
N GLU A 51 3.35 -4.42 19.89
CA GLU A 51 2.17 -3.95 19.19
C GLU A 51 2.37 -2.48 18.83
N GLU A 52 2.40 -2.21 17.53
CA GLU A 52 2.47 -0.86 16.99
C GLU A 52 1.48 -0.74 15.84
N PHE A 53 0.72 0.34 15.80
CA PHE A 53 -0.19 0.64 14.71
C PHE A 53 -0.27 2.14 14.48
N GLY A 54 -0.65 2.51 13.27
CA GLY A 54 -0.84 3.90 12.89
C GLY A 54 -1.70 4.02 11.64
N TRP A 55 -1.79 5.25 11.16
CA TRP A 55 -2.68 5.63 10.07
C TRP A 55 -1.92 6.30 8.94
N ASP A 56 -2.50 6.18 7.74
CA ASP A 56 -2.09 6.86 6.51
C ASP A 56 -0.72 6.39 5.97
N GLU A 57 0.39 7.06 6.29
CA GLU A 57 1.71 6.66 5.79
C GLU A 57 2.29 5.51 6.62
N SER A 58 2.47 4.35 5.97
CA SER A 58 3.13 3.19 6.57
C SER A 58 4.61 3.46 6.81
N PRO A 59 5.18 2.95 7.93
CA PRO A 59 6.62 2.98 8.13
C PRO A 59 7.36 2.33 6.94
N PRO A 60 8.52 2.87 6.50
CA PRO A 60 9.25 2.34 5.35
C PRO A 60 9.58 0.84 5.47
N SER A 61 9.79 0.34 6.69
CA SER A 61 10.02 -1.08 6.98
C SER A 61 8.79 -1.95 6.68
N VAL A 62 7.60 -1.51 7.06
CA VAL A 62 6.32 -2.20 6.79
C VAL A 62 6.06 -2.21 5.28
N ARG A 63 6.11 -1.04 4.64
CA ARG A 63 5.90 -0.91 3.19
C ARG A 63 6.86 -1.79 2.41
N SER A 64 8.16 -1.77 2.74
CA SER A 64 9.17 -2.58 2.05
C SER A 64 8.96 -4.08 2.27
N ALA A 65 8.58 -4.49 3.48
CA ALA A 65 8.31 -5.90 3.79
C ALA A 65 7.09 -6.42 3.01
N LEU A 66 6.04 -5.61 2.89
CA LEU A 66 4.84 -5.91 2.11
C LEU A 66 5.16 -6.00 0.62
N ILE A 67 5.83 -5.00 0.05
CA ILE A 67 6.22 -5.04 -1.38
C ILE A 67 7.06 -6.28 -1.69
N ARG A 68 8.03 -6.61 -0.83
CA ARG A 68 8.92 -7.76 -1.04
C ARG A 68 8.19 -9.11 -0.97
N GLN A 69 7.23 -9.28 -0.07
CA GLN A 69 6.61 -10.57 0.22
C GLN A 69 5.25 -10.74 -0.48
N CYS A 70 4.48 -9.67 -0.59
CA CYS A 70 3.17 -9.63 -1.24
C CYS A 70 3.26 -9.22 -2.71
N GLY A 71 4.35 -8.54 -3.11
CA GLY A 71 4.54 -7.99 -4.45
C GLY A 71 4.00 -6.58 -4.60
N LEU A 72 4.20 -6.01 -5.78
CA LEU A 72 3.64 -4.72 -6.16
C LEU A 72 2.24 -4.88 -6.73
N PHE A 73 1.42 -3.86 -6.51
CA PHE A 73 0.13 -3.69 -7.14
C PHE A 73 0.18 -2.45 -8.00
N ARG A 74 -0.46 -2.51 -9.16
CA ARG A 74 -0.55 -1.41 -10.11
C ARG A 74 -1.99 -0.94 -10.21
N LEU A 75 -2.19 0.37 -10.10
CA LEU A 75 -3.45 1.04 -10.38
C LEU A 75 -3.39 1.75 -11.73
N ARG A 76 -4.44 1.59 -12.54
CA ARG A 76 -4.62 2.27 -13.83
C ARG A 76 -6.01 2.88 -13.93
N LEU A 77 -6.12 3.97 -14.68
CA LEU A 77 -7.40 4.56 -15.09
C LEU A 77 -7.82 4.02 -16.46
N ALA A 78 -9.08 3.65 -16.60
CA ALA A 78 -9.68 3.41 -17.91
C ALA A 78 -9.83 4.75 -18.66
N PRO A 79 -9.64 4.77 -20.00
CA PRO A 79 -9.90 5.95 -20.80
C PRO A 79 -11.37 6.37 -20.63
N THR A 80 -11.61 7.50 -19.97
CA THR A 80 -12.96 8.01 -19.73
C THR A 80 -13.09 9.39 -20.39
N PRO A 81 -13.89 9.54 -21.46
CA PRO A 81 -13.97 10.80 -22.22
C PRO A 81 -14.62 11.95 -21.45
N GLU A 82 -15.33 11.67 -20.36
CA GLU A 82 -16.17 12.66 -19.65
C GLU A 82 -15.63 13.09 -18.28
N LEU A 83 -14.53 12.51 -17.78
CA LEU A 83 -14.03 12.86 -16.45
C LEU A 83 -13.41 14.26 -16.44
N PRO A 84 -13.94 15.21 -15.64
CA PRO A 84 -13.32 16.53 -15.52
C PRO A 84 -11.94 16.40 -14.88
N ARG A 85 -10.90 16.90 -15.57
CA ARG A 85 -9.50 16.88 -15.08
C ARG A 85 -9.35 17.47 -13.67
N VAL A 86 -10.18 18.46 -13.34
CA VAL A 86 -10.21 19.10 -12.01
C VAL A 86 -10.65 18.11 -10.91
N SER A 87 -11.66 17.28 -11.16
CA SER A 87 -12.13 16.27 -10.20
C SER A 87 -11.07 15.21 -9.92
N LEU A 88 -10.37 14.76 -10.96
CA LEU A 88 -9.22 13.84 -10.83
C LEU A 88 -8.11 14.48 -9.97
N MET A 89 -7.72 15.70 -10.30
CA MET A 89 -6.67 16.42 -9.54
C MET A 89 -7.07 16.64 -8.09
N ALA A 90 -8.33 16.97 -7.82
CA ALA A 90 -8.84 17.13 -6.46
C ALA A 90 -8.79 15.83 -5.65
N ALA A 91 -9.14 14.69 -6.27
CA ALA A 91 -9.02 13.38 -5.64
C ALA A 91 -7.57 13.04 -5.29
N LEU A 92 -6.63 13.28 -6.22
CA LEU A 92 -5.19 13.04 -5.99
C LEU A 92 -4.62 13.93 -4.87
N ARG A 93 -5.08 15.18 -4.76
CA ARG A 93 -4.67 16.07 -3.66
C ARG A 93 -5.15 15.60 -2.29
N LYS A 94 -6.38 15.06 -2.22
CA LYS A 94 -6.89 14.45 -0.98
C LYS A 94 -6.10 13.20 -0.59
N ASP A 95 -5.45 12.57 -1.55
CA ASP A 95 -4.57 11.42 -1.36
C ASP A 95 -3.14 11.80 -0.95
N GLY A 96 -2.86 13.09 -0.73
CA GLY A 96 -1.54 13.57 -0.28
C GLY A 96 -0.60 14.00 -1.41
N ALA A 97 -1.02 13.88 -2.69
CA ALA A 97 -0.21 14.39 -3.79
C ALA A 97 -0.07 15.92 -3.71
N THR A 98 1.15 16.41 -3.85
CA THR A 98 1.40 17.86 -3.88
C THR A 98 0.85 18.46 -5.18
N LEU A 99 0.60 19.77 -5.17
CA LEU A 99 0.17 20.49 -6.39
C LEU A 99 1.15 20.32 -7.56
N ALA A 100 2.45 20.19 -7.27
CA ALA A 100 3.49 19.98 -8.28
C ALA A 100 3.46 18.56 -8.87
N ASP A 101 3.12 17.56 -8.05
CA ASP A 101 3.15 16.15 -8.46
C ASP A 101 1.88 15.70 -9.18
N VAL A 102 0.75 16.36 -8.91
CA VAL A 102 -0.57 15.99 -9.41
C VAL A 102 -0.64 15.84 -10.93
N PRO A 103 -0.10 16.76 -11.77
CA PRO A 103 -0.14 16.60 -13.22
C PRO A 103 0.62 15.35 -13.69
N ALA A 104 1.81 15.11 -13.15
CA ALA A 104 2.64 13.96 -13.51
C ALA A 104 2.01 12.65 -13.02
N LEU A 105 1.43 12.65 -11.82
CA LEU A 105 0.71 11.51 -11.28
C LEU A 105 -0.53 11.16 -12.11
N ALA A 106 -1.32 12.15 -12.50
CA ALA A 106 -2.48 11.96 -13.38
C ALA A 106 -2.08 11.40 -14.76
N GLU A 107 -0.97 11.87 -15.33
CA GLU A 107 -0.46 11.32 -16.59
C GLU A 107 -0.01 9.86 -16.43
N ARG A 108 0.74 9.54 -15.37
CA ARG A 108 1.16 8.16 -15.09
C ARG A 108 -0.04 7.23 -14.95
N LEU A 109 -1.06 7.64 -14.19
CA LEU A 109 -2.28 6.85 -13.97
C LEU A 109 -2.98 6.42 -15.26
N VAL A 110 -2.96 7.28 -16.28
CA VAL A 110 -3.55 6.99 -17.60
C VAL A 110 -2.61 6.16 -18.47
N ARG A 111 -1.31 6.49 -18.48
CA ARG A 111 -0.36 5.89 -19.43
C ARG A 111 0.19 4.54 -18.98
N THR A 112 0.80 4.52 -17.81
CA THR A 112 1.59 3.39 -17.33
C THR A 112 0.98 2.75 -16.09
N GLY A 113 0.17 3.47 -15.34
CA GLY A 113 -0.26 3.16 -13.98
C GLY A 113 0.75 3.57 -12.92
N VAL A 114 0.29 3.56 -11.67
CA VAL A 114 1.10 3.82 -10.47
C VAL A 114 1.18 2.54 -9.65
N THR A 115 2.26 2.35 -8.89
CA THR A 115 2.48 1.13 -8.11
C THR A 115 2.67 1.41 -6.63
N GLY A 116 2.27 0.45 -5.81
CA GLY A 116 2.43 0.47 -4.35
C GLY A 116 2.05 -0.86 -3.73
N THR A 117 1.80 -0.85 -2.42
CA THR A 117 1.19 -1.99 -1.74
C THR A 117 -0.26 -2.16 -2.21
N GLU A 118 -0.88 -3.31 -1.93
CA GLU A 118 -2.29 -3.50 -2.28
C GLU A 118 -3.18 -2.43 -1.65
N ILE A 119 -3.04 -2.17 -0.34
CA ILE A 119 -3.95 -1.30 0.38
C ILE A 119 -3.80 0.15 -0.05
N GLU A 120 -2.58 0.61 -0.34
CA GLU A 120 -2.36 1.92 -0.97
C GLU A 120 -3.10 2.05 -2.30
N MET A 121 -2.98 1.04 -3.17
CA MET A 121 -3.63 1.05 -4.48
C MET A 121 -5.15 0.94 -4.37
N ARG A 122 -5.68 0.14 -3.44
CA ARG A 122 -7.13 0.01 -3.19
C ARG A 122 -7.73 1.28 -2.61
N LEU A 123 -7.00 1.95 -1.71
CA LEU A 123 -7.43 3.24 -1.17
C LEU A 123 -7.55 4.29 -2.28
N LEU A 124 -6.53 4.37 -3.14
CA LEU A 124 -6.53 5.27 -4.29
C LEU A 124 -7.64 4.90 -5.30
N GLU A 125 -7.87 3.60 -5.56
CA GLU A 125 -8.97 3.11 -6.40
C GLU A 125 -10.32 3.59 -5.90
N LEU A 126 -10.58 3.42 -4.59
CA LEU A 126 -11.81 3.87 -3.95
C LEU A 126 -12.02 5.38 -4.12
N ARG A 127 -10.98 6.17 -3.85
CA ARG A 127 -11.02 7.65 -3.95
C ARG A 127 -11.23 8.13 -5.38
N LEU A 128 -10.60 7.48 -6.35
CA LEU A 128 -10.74 7.79 -7.78
C LEU A 128 -12.12 7.40 -8.32
N ASN A 129 -12.60 6.20 -7.99
CA ASN A 129 -13.92 5.75 -8.39
C ASN A 129 -15.04 6.63 -7.80
N ALA A 130 -14.87 7.14 -6.58
CA ALA A 130 -15.82 8.07 -5.95
C ALA A 130 -16.00 9.40 -6.71
N VAL A 131 -15.03 9.80 -7.54
CA VAL A 131 -15.13 10.97 -8.43
C VAL A 131 -15.44 10.61 -9.88
N GLY A 132 -15.82 9.34 -10.14
CA GLY A 132 -16.14 8.83 -11.48
C GLY A 132 -14.93 8.45 -12.33
N ALA A 133 -13.72 8.46 -11.76
CA ALA A 133 -12.52 8.02 -12.46
C ALA A 133 -12.42 6.50 -12.37
N GLN A 134 -12.83 5.79 -13.42
CA GLN A 134 -12.82 4.32 -13.47
C GLN A 134 -11.40 3.78 -13.26
N ALA A 135 -11.08 3.43 -12.03
CA ALA A 135 -9.78 2.93 -11.59
C ALA A 135 -9.85 1.42 -11.38
N THR A 136 -8.76 0.73 -11.71
CA THR A 136 -8.63 -0.71 -11.49
C THR A 136 -7.26 -1.05 -10.93
N VAL A 137 -7.25 -1.85 -9.87
CA VAL A 137 -6.03 -2.43 -9.26
C VAL A 137 -5.78 -3.84 -9.79
N THR A 138 -4.55 -4.08 -10.22
CA THR A 138 -4.05 -5.40 -10.61
C THR A 138 -2.74 -5.68 -9.89
N ARG A 139 -2.54 -6.93 -9.45
CA ARG A 139 -1.21 -7.36 -8.98
C ARG A 139 -0.22 -7.28 -10.15
N GLU A 140 0.99 -6.81 -9.89
CA GLU A 140 2.05 -6.95 -10.88
C GLU A 140 2.53 -8.39 -10.89
N ASP A 141 2.37 -9.07 -12.03
CA ASP A 141 3.03 -10.34 -12.23
C ASP A 141 4.53 -10.10 -12.18
N GLY A 142 5.22 -10.78 -11.26
CA GLY A 142 6.65 -10.66 -11.06
C GLY A 142 7.41 -11.13 -12.29
N ALA A 143 7.62 -10.24 -13.27
CA ALA A 143 8.61 -10.43 -14.30
C ALA A 143 10.00 -10.28 -13.68
N GLY A 144 10.60 -11.42 -13.28
CA GLY A 144 12.04 -11.54 -13.09
C GLY A 144 12.54 -11.71 -11.65
N VAL A 145 12.21 -12.83 -11.00
CA VAL A 145 13.25 -13.55 -10.25
C VAL A 145 13.58 -14.76 -11.10
N ALA A 146 14.58 -14.60 -11.97
CA ALA A 146 15.22 -15.75 -12.57
C ALA A 146 15.75 -16.61 -11.42
N ALA A 147 15.24 -17.84 -11.31
CA ALA A 147 15.92 -18.89 -10.60
C ALA A 147 17.31 -19.03 -11.24
N VAL A 148 18.35 -18.62 -10.50
CA VAL A 148 19.71 -19.01 -10.82
C VAL A 148 19.99 -20.23 -9.96
N SER A 149 20.09 -21.36 -10.67
CA SER A 149 20.54 -22.66 -10.21
C SER A 149 21.94 -22.63 -9.61
#